data_AF-A0A1L3LTX2-F1
#
_entry.id   AF-A0A1L3LTX2-F1
#
_cell.length_a   1.000
_cell.length_b   1.000
_cell.length_c   1.000
_cell.angle_alpha   90.00
_cell.angle_beta   90.00
_cell.angle_gamma   90.00
#
_symmetry.space_group_name_H-M   'P 1'
#
loop_
_entity.id
_entity.type
_entity.pdbx_description
1 polymer ?
#
loop_
_entity_poly.entity_id
_entity_poly.type
_entity_poly.pdbx_seq_one_letter_code
_entity_poly.pdbx_strand_id
1 'polypeptide(L)'
;MTYGLEVVSTASRGDKGAARFSNGQEKEYDLVVGAAGVNTPLRTAVFGPSAARQIDISCWRLVVRNNGEIDGWTAMLGNGRTLLGIPISETETYIYADCRSNEIGDGSVTVMKQLFSSFAGPLGPIVAALDPATAVHRAVLQEVPAKRWIANRHVLIGDAAHASSPSMAQGAGMAIEDAVVLAELVAKDDPMEGILRQFHEARIGRVAWVQKKSRARDKLRTGSSTIRNAVLRLFGDALYRRTYEPLTRPLLS
;
A
#
# COMPACT_ATOMS: atom_id res chain seq x y z
N MET A 1 -23.73 1.29 -9.09
CA MET A 1 -22.88 0.62 -8.08
C MET A 1 -23.78 -0.32 -7.30
N THR A 2 -23.37 -1.58 -7.10
CA THR A 2 -24.16 -2.58 -6.37
C THR A 2 -23.39 -2.98 -5.12
N TYR A 3 -24.04 -2.97 -3.95
CA TYR A 3 -23.44 -3.35 -2.67
C TYR A 3 -23.94 -4.73 -2.23
N GLY A 4 -23.21 -5.39 -1.32
CA GLY A 4 -23.56 -6.72 -0.80
C GLY A 4 -23.37 -7.87 -1.81
N LEU A 5 -22.63 -7.62 -2.90
CA LEU A 5 -22.39 -8.58 -3.97
C LEU A 5 -20.89 -8.79 -4.14
N GLU A 6 -20.42 -10.03 -4.01
CA GLU A 6 -19.01 -10.40 -4.13
C GLU A 6 -18.79 -11.23 -5.38
N VAL A 7 -17.63 -11.05 -6.05
CA VAL A 7 -17.21 -11.96 -7.12
C VAL A 7 -16.54 -13.18 -6.48
N VAL A 8 -17.19 -14.33 -6.55
CA VAL A 8 -16.71 -15.58 -5.93
C VAL A 8 -15.78 -16.36 -6.84
N SER A 9 -15.96 -16.25 -8.16
CA SER A 9 -15.06 -16.83 -9.14
C SER A 9 -15.13 -16.09 -10.48
N THR A 10 -14.10 -16.28 -11.30
CA THR A 10 -14.02 -15.66 -12.62
C THR A 10 -13.26 -16.56 -13.59
N ALA A 11 -13.56 -16.43 -14.88
CA ALA A 11 -12.92 -17.20 -15.95
C ALA A 11 -12.95 -16.39 -17.25
N SER A 12 -12.10 -16.74 -18.22
CA SER A 12 -12.22 -16.24 -19.60
C SER A 12 -13.17 -17.16 -20.39
N ARG A 13 -14.03 -16.57 -21.22
CA ARG A 13 -14.95 -17.26 -22.13
C ARG A 13 -14.86 -16.60 -23.51
N GLY A 14 -14.09 -17.20 -24.41
CA GLY A 14 -13.81 -16.59 -25.72
C GLY A 14 -13.18 -15.21 -25.56
N ASP A 15 -13.86 -14.20 -26.09
CA ASP A 15 -13.47 -12.79 -26.06
C ASP A 15 -14.07 -12.00 -24.87
N LYS A 16 -14.69 -12.68 -23.89
CA LYS A 16 -15.26 -12.07 -22.69
C LYS A 16 -14.63 -12.61 -21.40
N GLY A 17 -14.71 -11.82 -20.34
CA GLY A 17 -14.49 -12.26 -18.97
C GLY A 17 -15.82 -12.58 -18.29
N ALA A 18 -15.93 -13.74 -17.65
CA ALA A 18 -17.10 -14.13 -16.88
C ALA A 18 -16.85 -13.95 -15.38
N ALA A 19 -17.84 -13.45 -14.65
CA ALA A 19 -17.81 -13.34 -13.19
C ALA A 19 -19.05 -14.01 -12.58
N ARG A 20 -18.81 -14.92 -11.64
CA ARG A 20 -19.85 -15.50 -10.78
C ARG A 20 -19.91 -14.70 -9.48
N PHE A 21 -21.13 -14.37 -9.08
CA PHE A 21 -21.38 -13.57 -7.89
C PHE A 21 -21.91 -14.40 -6.72
N SER A 22 -21.80 -13.87 -5.50
CA SER A 22 -22.25 -14.51 -4.25
C SER A 22 -23.76 -14.82 -4.22
N ASN A 23 -24.57 -14.15 -5.03
CA ASN A 23 -26.00 -14.43 -5.19
C ASN A 23 -26.30 -15.53 -6.23
N GLY A 24 -25.28 -16.22 -6.74
CA GLY A 24 -25.41 -17.27 -7.74
C GLY A 24 -25.50 -16.79 -9.20
N GLN A 25 -25.69 -15.48 -9.44
CA GLN A 25 -25.71 -14.95 -10.80
C GLN A 25 -24.33 -15.06 -11.46
N GLU A 26 -24.33 -15.22 -12.77
CA GLU A 26 -23.14 -15.18 -13.60
C GLU A 26 -23.36 -14.20 -14.75
N LYS A 27 -22.37 -13.35 -15.02
CA LYS A 27 -22.42 -12.36 -16.09
C LYS A 27 -21.10 -12.31 -16.84
N GLU A 28 -21.18 -11.97 -18.13
CA GLU A 28 -20.04 -11.79 -19.02
C GLU A 28 -19.79 -10.29 -19.28
N TYR A 29 -18.52 -9.93 -19.40
CA TYR A 29 -18.03 -8.56 -19.53
C TYR A 29 -16.91 -8.51 -20.57
N ASP A 30 -16.76 -7.37 -21.25
CA ASP A 30 -15.62 -7.12 -22.14
C ASP A 30 -14.28 -7.13 -21.41
N LEU A 31 -14.29 -6.68 -20.16
CA LEU A 31 -13.15 -6.63 -19.27
C LEU A 31 -13.58 -6.82 -17.82
N VAL A 32 -12.84 -7.64 -17.06
CA VAL A 32 -12.99 -7.80 -15.62
C VAL A 32 -11.79 -7.13 -14.92
N VAL A 33 -12.07 -6.13 -14.09
CA VAL A 33 -11.05 -5.39 -13.33
C VAL A 33 -11.10 -5.81 -11.86
N GLY A 34 -10.02 -6.41 -11.37
CA GLY A 34 -9.88 -6.78 -9.96
C GLY A 34 -9.21 -5.67 -9.14
N ALA A 35 -9.99 -5.05 -8.26
CA ALA A 35 -9.53 -3.97 -7.37
C ALA A 35 -9.77 -4.25 -5.87
N ALA A 36 -10.02 -5.50 -5.48
CA ALA A 36 -10.39 -5.91 -4.12
C ALA A 36 -9.20 -6.06 -3.14
N GLY A 37 -8.14 -5.29 -3.35
CA GLY A 37 -6.97 -5.24 -2.46
C GLY A 37 -6.09 -6.50 -2.46
N VAL A 38 -5.13 -6.52 -1.52
CA VAL A 38 -4.03 -7.49 -1.48
C VAL A 38 -4.46 -8.95 -1.37
N ASN A 39 -5.62 -9.22 -0.75
CA ASN A 39 -6.17 -10.54 -0.51
C ASN A 39 -7.24 -10.94 -1.53
N THR A 40 -7.32 -10.28 -2.69
CA THR A 40 -8.35 -10.58 -3.69
C THR A 40 -8.32 -12.06 -4.12
N PRO A 41 -9.44 -12.78 -4.07
CA PRO A 41 -9.51 -14.17 -4.54
C PRO A 41 -9.34 -14.26 -6.07
N LEU A 42 -9.60 -13.16 -6.79
CA LEU A 42 -9.45 -13.08 -8.24
C LEU A 42 -8.01 -13.31 -8.69
N ARG A 43 -7.02 -13.03 -7.84
CA ARG A 43 -5.62 -13.24 -8.20
C ARG A 43 -5.34 -14.70 -8.49
N THR A 44 -5.71 -15.57 -7.55
CA THR A 44 -5.50 -17.02 -7.71
C THR A 44 -6.34 -17.58 -8.84
N ALA A 45 -7.60 -17.14 -8.97
CA ALA A 45 -8.53 -17.64 -9.98
C ALA A 45 -8.03 -17.40 -11.42
N VAL A 46 -7.39 -16.26 -11.68
CA VAL A 46 -6.98 -15.85 -13.03
C VAL A 46 -5.51 -16.13 -13.31
N PHE A 47 -4.62 -15.86 -12.35
CA PHE A 47 -3.18 -15.84 -12.58
C PHE A 47 -2.47 -17.09 -12.03
N GLY A 48 -3.23 -18.01 -11.45
CA GLY A 48 -2.72 -19.15 -10.69
C GLY A 48 -2.17 -18.73 -9.32
N PRO A 49 -1.55 -19.66 -8.58
CA PRO A 49 -0.94 -19.36 -7.29
C PRO A 49 0.15 -18.30 -7.45
N SER A 50 -0.18 -17.07 -7.07
CA SER A 50 0.74 -15.94 -6.97
C SER A 50 0.48 -15.30 -5.61
N ALA A 51 1.33 -15.66 -4.64
CA ALA A 51 1.09 -15.26 -3.27
C ALA A 51 1.41 -13.77 -3.07
N ALA A 52 0.50 -13.07 -2.39
CA ALA A 52 0.95 -11.94 -1.58
C ALA A 52 1.95 -12.51 -0.57
N ARG A 53 3.18 -12.00 -0.57
CA ARG A 53 4.19 -12.41 0.40
C ARG A 53 4.03 -11.54 1.64
N GLN A 54 3.88 -12.16 2.80
CA GLN A 54 4.05 -11.44 4.05
C GLN A 54 5.49 -10.91 4.11
N ILE A 55 5.65 -9.67 4.56
CA ILE A 55 6.95 -9.08 4.82
C ILE A 55 7.10 -8.91 6.33
N ASP A 56 8.33 -8.97 6.83
CA ASP A 56 8.64 -8.95 8.28
C ASP A 56 8.46 -7.56 8.90
N ILE A 57 7.35 -6.90 8.62
CA ILE A 57 6.99 -5.59 9.11
C ILE A 57 5.58 -5.66 9.66
N SER A 58 5.47 -5.53 10.97
CA SER A 58 4.19 -5.33 11.63
C SER A 58 3.93 -3.84 11.82
N CYS A 59 2.67 -3.45 11.73
CA CYS A 59 2.28 -2.06 11.90
C CYS A 59 0.97 -1.87 12.66
N TRP A 60 0.85 -0.69 13.24
CA TRP A 60 -0.31 -0.19 13.96
C TRP A 60 -0.76 1.12 13.32
N ARG A 61 -2.08 1.30 13.24
CA ARG A 61 -2.75 2.50 12.77
C ARG A 61 -3.83 2.86 13.76
N LEU A 62 -3.84 4.11 14.20
CA LEU A 62 -4.81 4.61 15.16
C LEU A 62 -4.98 6.12 14.98
N VAL A 63 -6.11 6.61 15.46
CA VAL A 63 -6.40 8.04 15.59
C VAL A 63 -6.47 8.35 17.07
N VAL A 64 -5.77 9.40 17.48
CA VAL A 64 -5.67 9.82 18.88
C VAL A 64 -5.92 11.32 18.98
N ARG A 65 -6.28 11.76 20.18
CA ARG A 65 -6.41 13.18 20.47
C ARG A 65 -5.06 13.88 20.29
N ASN A 66 -5.08 15.00 19.57
CA ASN A 66 -3.97 15.92 19.42
C ASN A 66 -4.26 17.15 20.26
N ASN A 67 -3.40 17.44 21.23
CA ASN A 67 -3.53 18.62 22.09
C ASN A 67 -2.73 19.82 21.54
N GLY A 68 -2.54 19.88 20.22
CA GLY A 68 -1.69 20.88 19.55
C GLY A 68 -0.20 20.58 19.60
N GLU A 69 0.20 19.38 20.06
CA GLU A 69 1.61 18.96 20.13
C GLU A 69 2.16 18.53 18.77
N ILE A 70 1.29 18.04 17.88
CA ILE A 70 1.65 17.63 16.52
C ILE A 70 0.99 18.61 15.53
N ASP A 71 1.77 19.54 15.00
CA ASP A 71 1.30 20.60 14.09
C ASP A 71 1.62 20.31 12.61
N GLY A 72 2.33 19.22 12.33
CA GLY A 72 2.69 18.83 10.97
C GLY A 72 3.10 17.36 10.85
N TRP A 73 3.48 16.99 9.62
CA TRP A 73 4.00 15.65 9.33
C TRP A 73 5.26 15.39 10.17
N THR A 74 5.15 14.48 11.12
CA THR A 74 6.19 14.21 12.13
C THR A 74 6.62 12.77 12.05
N ALA A 75 7.90 12.51 11.73
CA ALA A 75 8.45 11.17 11.68
C ALA A 75 9.60 11.00 12.68
N MET A 76 9.51 9.97 13.52
CA MET A 76 10.54 9.58 14.47
C MET A 76 11.07 8.20 14.12
N LEU A 77 12.39 8.05 14.07
CA LEU A 77 13.04 6.80 13.64
C LEU A 77 13.86 6.20 14.79
N GLY A 78 13.51 4.99 15.21
CA GLY A 78 14.22 4.18 16.20
C GLY A 78 14.95 3.00 15.55
N ASN A 79 15.61 2.16 16.34
CA ASN A 79 16.31 0.97 15.82
C ASN A 79 15.30 -0.05 15.26
N GLY A 80 15.14 -0.10 13.93
CA GLY A 80 14.18 -0.99 13.26
C GLY A 80 12.70 -0.68 13.55
N ARG A 81 12.40 0.52 14.04
CA ARG A 81 11.08 0.97 14.48
C ARG A 81 10.82 2.39 14.02
N THR A 82 9.55 2.72 13.76
CA THR A 82 9.17 4.09 13.37
C THR A 82 7.85 4.49 13.97
N LEU A 83 7.75 5.77 14.35
CA LEU A 83 6.49 6.45 14.62
C LEU A 83 6.32 7.58 13.60
N LEU A 84 5.11 7.69 13.06
CA LEU A 84 4.68 8.76 12.18
C LEU A 84 3.39 9.36 12.75
N GLY A 85 3.33 10.67 12.86
CA GLY A 85 2.15 11.44 13.20
C GLY A 85 1.77 12.39 12.06
N ILE A 86 0.50 12.42 11.72
CA ILE A 86 -0.07 13.37 10.77
C ILE A 86 -1.33 13.97 11.41
N PRO A 87 -1.38 15.28 11.67
CA PRO A 87 -2.60 15.92 12.13
C PRO A 87 -3.67 15.78 11.04
N ILE A 88 -4.86 15.30 11.41
CA ILE A 88 -6.00 15.13 10.50
C ILE A 88 -7.13 16.11 10.80
N SER A 89 -7.08 16.76 11.97
CA SER A 89 -7.91 17.89 12.37
C SER A 89 -7.16 18.71 13.43
N GLU A 90 -7.76 19.79 13.91
CA GLU A 90 -7.22 20.59 15.02
C GLU A 90 -7.07 19.79 16.31
N THR A 91 -7.87 18.73 16.49
CA THR A 91 -7.96 17.96 17.74
C THR A 91 -7.55 16.50 17.61
N GLU A 92 -7.17 16.03 16.41
CA GLU A 92 -6.85 14.62 16.17
C GLU A 92 -5.58 14.46 15.32
N THR A 93 -4.83 13.41 15.63
CA THR A 93 -3.66 12.99 14.87
C THR A 93 -3.77 11.52 14.52
N TYR A 94 -3.55 11.22 13.25
CA TYR A 94 -3.33 9.87 12.78
C TYR A 94 -1.91 9.43 13.14
N ILE A 95 -1.80 8.30 13.83
CA ILE A 95 -0.53 7.66 14.16
C ILE A 95 -0.37 6.40 13.31
N TYR A 96 0.79 6.30 12.68
CA TYR A 96 1.30 5.07 12.09
C TYR A 96 2.56 4.64 12.82
N ALA A 97 2.60 3.39 13.26
CA ALA A 97 3.76 2.80 13.88
C ALA A 97 4.14 1.51 13.14
N ASP A 98 5.44 1.27 12.96
CA ASP A 98 5.93 0.00 12.43
C ASP A 98 7.17 -0.50 13.15
N CYS A 99 7.35 -1.82 13.11
CA CYS A 99 8.56 -2.48 13.53
C CYS A 99 8.87 -3.66 12.60
N ARG A 100 10.16 -3.92 12.39
CA ARG A 100 10.61 -5.07 11.60
C ARG A 100 10.62 -6.36 12.44
N SER A 101 9.44 -6.87 12.76
CA SER A 101 9.25 -8.15 13.45
C SER A 101 7.83 -8.66 13.20
N ASN A 102 7.69 -9.98 13.12
CA ASN A 102 6.40 -10.67 13.17
C ASN A 102 6.06 -11.16 14.59
N GLU A 103 7.03 -11.10 15.52
CA GLU A 103 6.92 -11.54 16.90
C GLU A 103 6.50 -10.36 17.80
N ILE A 104 5.28 -9.88 17.58
CA ILE A 104 4.71 -8.76 18.34
C ILE A 104 3.66 -9.21 19.35
N GLY A 105 3.67 -10.49 19.74
CA GLY A 105 2.66 -11.08 20.61
C GLY A 105 1.24 -10.91 20.06
N ASP A 106 0.32 -10.47 20.91
CA ASP A 106 -1.05 -10.12 20.51
C ASP A 106 -1.13 -8.79 19.73
N GLY A 107 -0.04 -8.02 19.73
CA GLY A 107 0.06 -6.69 19.15
C GLY A 107 -0.92 -5.69 19.75
N SER A 108 -1.31 -5.90 21.01
CA SER A 108 -2.13 -4.97 21.78
C SER A 108 -1.46 -3.61 21.94
N VAL A 109 -2.24 -2.63 22.38
CA VAL A 109 -1.72 -1.31 22.78
C VAL A 109 -0.62 -1.46 23.83
N THR A 110 -0.73 -2.40 24.76
CA THR A 110 0.31 -2.69 25.76
C THR A 110 1.64 -3.09 25.12
N VAL A 111 1.61 -4.01 24.14
CA VAL A 111 2.82 -4.40 23.41
C VAL A 111 3.38 -3.23 22.60
N MET A 112 2.51 -2.46 21.94
CA MET A 112 2.91 -1.26 21.21
C MET A 112 3.66 -0.29 22.15
N LYS A 113 3.09 0.03 23.31
CA LYS A 113 3.73 0.90 24.32
C LYS A 113 5.13 0.41 24.72
N GLN A 114 5.29 -0.89 24.94
CA GLN A 114 6.59 -1.48 25.26
C GLN A 114 7.60 -1.34 24.12
N LEU A 115 7.19 -1.68 22.88
CA LEU A 115 8.06 -1.63 21.70
C LEU A 115 8.54 -0.21 21.38
N PHE A 116 7.70 0.80 21.63
CA PHE A 116 7.98 2.20 21.30
C PHE A 116 8.41 3.04 22.52
N SER A 117 8.66 2.42 23.68
CA SER A 117 9.03 3.11 24.93
C SER A 117 10.32 3.95 24.87
N SER A 118 11.23 3.65 23.94
CA SER A 118 12.47 4.41 23.76
C SER A 118 12.33 5.69 22.94
N PHE A 119 11.14 5.96 22.40
CA PHE A 119 10.88 7.18 21.62
C PHE A 119 10.57 8.32 22.61
N ALA A 120 11.48 9.29 22.72
CA ALA A 120 11.35 10.40 23.68
C ALA A 120 10.88 11.73 23.07
N GLY A 121 10.82 11.82 21.73
CA GLY A 121 10.26 12.99 21.03
C GLY A 121 8.73 12.99 21.04
N PRO A 122 8.08 13.91 20.29
CA PRO A 122 6.69 14.31 20.54
C PRO A 122 5.64 13.19 20.41
N LEU A 123 5.88 12.17 19.57
CA LEU A 123 4.95 11.03 19.44
C LEU A 123 5.11 10.00 20.57
N GLY A 124 6.25 10.01 21.27
CA GLY A 124 6.56 9.08 22.35
C GLY A 124 5.58 9.17 23.53
N PRO A 125 5.43 10.35 24.15
CA PRO A 125 4.46 10.58 25.22
C PRO A 125 3.03 10.22 24.81
N ILE A 126 2.62 10.56 23.59
CA ILE A 126 1.29 10.21 23.06
C ILE A 126 1.08 8.70 23.05
N VAL A 127 2.05 7.93 22.53
CA VAL A 127 1.97 6.45 22.53
C VAL A 127 2.01 5.90 23.96
N ALA A 128 2.86 6.44 24.83
CA ALA A 128 2.96 6.01 26.22
C ALA A 128 1.68 6.28 27.04
N ALA A 129 0.90 7.31 26.67
CA ALA A 129 -0.34 7.69 27.32
C ALA A 129 -1.57 6.91 26.80
N LEU A 130 -1.43 6.06 25.78
CA LEU A 130 -2.56 5.30 25.23
C LEU A 130 -3.23 4.42 26.29
N ASP A 131 -4.56 4.48 26.30
CA ASP A 131 -5.40 3.54 27.03
C ASP A 131 -5.29 2.14 26.38
N PRO A 132 -5.10 1.05 27.14
CA PRO A 132 -5.09 -0.31 26.60
C PRO A 132 -6.30 -0.68 25.73
N ALA A 133 -7.45 -0.04 25.94
CA ALA A 133 -8.68 -0.21 25.17
C ALA A 133 -8.75 0.64 23.89
N THR A 134 -7.72 1.44 23.58
CA THR A 134 -7.69 2.26 22.36
C THR A 134 -7.86 1.39 21.12
N ALA A 135 -8.81 1.76 20.26
CA ALA A 135 -9.01 1.09 18.98
C ALA A 135 -7.76 1.23 18.11
N VAL A 136 -7.14 0.11 17.77
CA VAL A 136 -5.94 0.06 16.93
C VAL A 136 -6.12 -0.94 15.81
N HIS A 137 -5.89 -0.49 14.58
CA HIS A 137 -5.80 -1.39 13.44
C HIS A 137 -4.37 -1.92 13.33
N ARG A 138 -4.24 -3.23 13.52
CA ARG A 138 -2.97 -3.94 13.40
C ARG A 138 -2.92 -4.75 12.12
N ALA A 139 -1.77 -4.76 11.46
CA ALA A 139 -1.53 -5.66 10.34
C ALA A 139 -0.06 -6.06 10.25
N VAL A 140 0.18 -7.30 9.85
CA VAL A 140 1.47 -7.67 9.25
C VAL A 140 1.38 -7.33 7.77
N LEU A 141 2.36 -6.58 7.28
CA LEU A 141 2.33 -6.09 5.92
C LEU A 141 2.54 -7.22 4.91
N GLN A 142 1.93 -7.04 3.75
CA GLN A 142 2.05 -7.95 2.62
C GLN A 142 2.51 -7.15 1.39
N GLU A 143 3.20 -7.85 0.49
CA GLU A 143 3.67 -7.31 -0.78
C GLU A 143 3.25 -8.24 -1.92
N VAL A 144 2.80 -7.67 -3.03
CA VAL A 144 2.47 -8.43 -4.24
C VAL A 144 3.57 -8.20 -5.28
N PRO A 145 4.31 -9.24 -5.70
CA PRO A 145 5.33 -9.08 -6.71
C PRO A 145 4.76 -8.57 -8.04
N ALA A 146 5.37 -7.53 -8.59
CA ALA A 146 5.01 -6.97 -9.88
C ALA A 146 5.45 -7.87 -11.06
N LYS A 147 4.76 -9.00 -11.25
CA LYS A 147 5.09 -9.98 -12.31
C LYS A 147 3.94 -10.23 -13.28
N ARG A 148 2.75 -10.55 -12.77
CA ARG A 148 1.61 -10.95 -13.61
C ARG A 148 0.30 -10.46 -13.01
N TRP A 149 -0.30 -9.47 -13.67
CA TRP A 149 -1.59 -8.88 -13.29
C TRP A 149 -2.52 -8.65 -14.49
N ILE A 150 -2.16 -9.14 -15.68
CA ILE A 150 -3.00 -9.16 -16.89
C ILE A 150 -3.03 -10.57 -17.48
N ALA A 151 -4.22 -11.02 -17.85
CA ALA A 151 -4.44 -12.29 -18.53
C ALA A 151 -5.78 -12.22 -19.28
N ASN A 152 -5.77 -12.44 -20.59
CA ASN A 152 -6.96 -12.44 -21.45
C ASN A 152 -7.84 -11.19 -21.23
N ARG A 153 -9.01 -11.34 -20.60
CA ARG A 153 -10.01 -10.30 -20.33
C ARG A 153 -10.03 -9.87 -18.87
N HIS A 154 -8.89 -10.01 -18.19
CA HIS A 154 -8.73 -9.76 -16.77
C HIS A 154 -7.51 -8.91 -16.49
N VAL A 155 -7.68 -7.90 -15.65
CA VAL A 155 -6.60 -7.04 -15.15
C VAL A 155 -6.78 -6.80 -13.65
N LEU A 156 -5.70 -6.83 -12.88
CA LEU A 156 -5.69 -6.35 -11.50
C LEU A 156 -5.11 -4.93 -11.46
N ILE A 157 -5.63 -4.10 -10.55
CA ILE A 157 -5.14 -2.74 -10.29
C ILE A 157 -4.97 -2.50 -8.79
N GLY A 158 -4.19 -1.48 -8.41
CA GLY A 158 -3.95 -1.14 -7.01
C GLY A 158 -3.29 -2.28 -6.23
N ASP A 159 -3.63 -2.41 -4.95
CA ASP A 159 -3.07 -3.44 -4.08
C ASP A 159 -3.34 -4.88 -4.55
N ALA A 160 -4.39 -5.09 -5.35
CA ALA A 160 -4.62 -6.38 -5.99
C ALA A 160 -3.48 -6.78 -6.95
N ALA A 161 -2.88 -5.82 -7.63
CA ALA A 161 -1.78 -6.01 -8.56
C ALA A 161 -0.41 -5.86 -7.90
N HIS A 162 -0.25 -4.87 -7.02
CA HIS A 162 1.09 -4.40 -6.65
C HIS A 162 1.21 -3.84 -5.23
N ALA A 163 0.43 -4.37 -4.29
CA ALA A 163 0.56 -3.98 -2.88
C ALA A 163 2.02 -3.95 -2.44
N SER A 164 2.38 -2.91 -1.69
CA SER A 164 3.75 -2.66 -1.26
C SER A 164 3.79 -2.07 0.14
N SER A 165 4.96 -2.12 0.77
CA SER A 165 5.19 -1.41 2.02
C SER A 165 4.82 0.07 1.89
N PRO A 166 4.12 0.66 2.89
CA PRO A 166 3.64 2.04 2.83
C PRO A 166 4.77 3.07 2.99
N SER A 167 6.04 2.66 3.00
CA SER A 167 7.17 3.56 3.27
C SER A 167 7.37 4.68 2.26
N MET A 168 6.79 4.58 1.05
CA MET A 168 6.71 5.69 0.10
C MET A 168 5.42 6.51 0.18
N ALA A 169 4.41 6.02 0.89
CA ALA A 169 3.04 6.56 0.92
C ALA A 169 2.43 6.68 -0.49
N GLN A 170 2.61 5.67 -1.34
CA GLN A 170 2.18 5.68 -2.75
C GLN A 170 1.13 4.62 -3.11
N GLY A 171 0.68 3.75 -2.20
CA GLY A 171 -0.27 2.69 -2.54
C GLY A 171 -1.57 3.22 -3.19
N ALA A 172 -2.22 4.18 -2.52
CA ALA A 172 -3.43 4.81 -3.05
C ALA A 172 -3.18 5.61 -4.34
N GLY A 173 -2.08 6.37 -4.39
CA GLY A 173 -1.69 7.12 -5.59
C GLY A 173 -1.50 6.19 -6.80
N MET A 174 -0.82 5.06 -6.60
CA MET A 174 -0.62 4.05 -7.66
C MET A 174 -1.94 3.42 -8.12
N ALA A 175 -2.87 3.14 -7.22
CA ALA A 175 -4.20 2.63 -7.58
C ALA A 175 -5.02 3.65 -8.40
N ILE A 176 -4.93 4.94 -8.05
CA ILE A 176 -5.58 6.02 -8.81
C ILE A 176 -4.95 6.15 -10.20
N GLU A 177 -3.62 6.15 -10.28
CA GLU A 177 -2.91 6.19 -11.57
C GLU A 177 -3.31 5.00 -12.47
N ASP A 178 -3.44 3.79 -11.91
CA ASP A 178 -3.93 2.63 -12.67
C ASP A 178 -5.34 2.86 -13.20
N ALA A 179 -6.25 3.35 -12.36
CA ALA A 179 -7.63 3.59 -12.75
C ALA A 179 -7.73 4.63 -13.88
N VAL A 180 -6.97 5.73 -13.78
CA VAL A 180 -6.93 6.79 -14.80
C VAL A 180 -6.37 6.25 -16.12
N VAL A 181 -5.21 5.60 -16.09
CA VAL A 181 -4.58 5.07 -17.31
C VAL A 181 -5.45 4.01 -17.97
N LEU A 182 -6.05 3.10 -17.19
CA LEU A 182 -6.93 2.07 -17.74
C LEU A 182 -8.19 2.70 -18.37
N ALA A 183 -8.80 3.69 -17.71
CA ALA A 183 -9.97 4.38 -18.24
C ALA A 183 -9.67 5.12 -19.56
N GLU A 184 -8.53 5.83 -19.61
CA GLU A 184 -8.10 6.54 -20.82
C GLU A 184 -7.83 5.59 -22.00
N LEU A 185 -7.22 4.43 -21.74
CA LEU A 185 -6.95 3.45 -22.80
C LEU A 185 -8.22 2.73 -23.25
N VAL A 186 -9.12 2.37 -22.33
CA VAL A 186 -10.41 1.74 -22.68
C VAL A 186 -11.29 2.67 -23.51
N ALA A 187 -11.14 3.99 -23.37
CA ALA A 187 -11.89 4.96 -24.17
C ALA A 187 -11.43 5.06 -25.65
N LYS A 188 -10.29 4.46 -26.04
CA LYS A 188 -9.70 4.61 -27.39
C LYS A 188 -10.30 3.71 -28.48
N ASP A 189 -11.33 2.90 -28.17
CA ASP A 189 -11.97 1.94 -29.08
C ASP A 189 -10.99 0.97 -29.79
N ASP A 190 -9.84 0.73 -29.16
CA ASP A 190 -8.84 -0.25 -29.59
C ASP A 190 -9.27 -1.69 -29.20
N PRO A 191 -8.74 -2.73 -29.87
CA PRO A 191 -8.90 -4.10 -29.40
C PRO A 191 -8.38 -4.27 -27.96
N MET A 192 -9.16 -4.94 -27.10
CA MET A 192 -8.85 -5.11 -25.67
C MET A 192 -7.45 -5.67 -25.38
N GLU A 193 -6.95 -6.58 -26.22
CA GLU A 193 -5.58 -7.10 -26.09
C GLU A 193 -4.53 -5.98 -26.24
N GLY A 194 -4.74 -5.08 -27.21
CA GLY A 194 -3.91 -3.90 -27.40
C GLY A 194 -3.99 -2.91 -26.24
N ILE A 195 -5.21 -2.67 -25.73
CA ILE A 195 -5.45 -1.83 -24.54
C ILE A 195 -4.68 -2.36 -23.33
N LEU A 196 -4.81 -3.66 -23.04
CA LEU A 196 -4.16 -4.28 -21.88
C LEU A 196 -2.63 -4.32 -22.02
N ARG A 197 -2.10 -4.48 -23.23
CA ARG A 197 -0.66 -4.36 -23.50
C ARG A 197 -0.16 -2.95 -23.22
N GLN A 198 -0.84 -1.93 -23.77
CA GLN A 198 -0.50 -0.51 -23.53
C GLN A 198 -0.57 -0.17 -22.02
N PHE A 199 -1.60 -0.67 -21.33
CA PHE A 199 -1.74 -0.51 -19.88
C PHE A 199 -0.55 -1.12 -19.14
N HIS A 200 -0.17 -2.36 -19.47
CA HIS A 200 0.99 -3.01 -18.86
C HIS A 200 2.27 -2.21 -19.06
N GLU A 201 2.55 -1.77 -20.30
CA GLU A 201 3.74 -0.99 -20.65
C GLU A 201 3.81 0.34 -19.90
N ALA A 202 2.69 1.06 -19.82
CA ALA A 202 2.60 2.33 -19.09
C ALA A 202 2.82 2.18 -17.58
N ARG A 203 2.41 1.04 -16.98
CA ARG A 203 2.37 0.87 -15.52
C ARG A 203 3.54 0.09 -14.94
N ILE A 204 4.04 -0.95 -15.61
CA ILE A 204 5.01 -1.91 -15.04
C ILE A 204 6.29 -1.24 -14.54
N GLY A 205 6.84 -0.30 -15.32
CA GLY A 205 8.06 0.42 -14.94
C GLY A 205 7.88 1.27 -13.69
N ARG A 206 6.74 1.96 -13.58
CA ARG A 206 6.43 2.83 -12.43
C ARG A 206 6.16 2.02 -11.17
N VAL A 207 5.37 0.95 -11.29
CA VAL A 207 5.11 0.02 -10.19
C VAL A 207 6.41 -0.59 -9.67
N ALA A 208 7.25 -1.13 -10.57
CA ALA A 208 8.53 -1.73 -10.18
C ALA A 208 9.44 -0.72 -9.48
N TRP A 209 9.44 0.53 -9.93
CA TRP A 209 10.20 1.62 -9.33
C TRP A 209 9.69 1.96 -7.91
N VAL A 210 8.39 2.11 -7.70
CA VAL A 210 7.79 2.38 -6.37
C VAL A 210 8.15 1.23 -5.42
N GLN A 211 7.92 -0.01 -5.81
CA GLN A 211 8.24 -1.16 -4.96
C GLN A 211 9.74 -1.24 -4.61
N LYS A 212 10.62 -0.98 -5.58
CA LYS A 212 12.07 -0.96 -5.35
C LYS A 212 12.46 0.14 -4.35
N LYS A 213 11.86 1.32 -4.46
CA LYS A 213 12.12 2.46 -3.58
C LYS A 213 11.53 2.25 -2.18
N SER A 214 10.33 1.68 -2.05
CA SER A 214 9.78 1.25 -0.75
C SER A 214 10.71 0.29 -0.03
N ARG A 215 11.15 -0.79 -0.71
CA ARG A 215 12.12 -1.76 -0.14
C ARG A 215 13.44 -1.11 0.28
N ALA A 216 13.94 -0.15 -0.51
CA ALA A 216 15.16 0.59 -0.17
C ALA A 216 14.98 1.48 1.08
N ARG A 217 13.84 2.16 1.21
CA ARG A 217 13.51 2.98 2.39
C ARG A 217 13.35 2.11 3.64
N ASP A 218 12.70 0.95 3.52
CA ASP A 218 12.56 0.01 4.62
C ASP A 218 13.93 -0.47 5.11
N LYS A 219 14.82 -0.85 4.17
CA LYS A 219 16.19 -1.25 4.49
C LYS A 219 16.96 -0.13 5.20
N LEU A 220 16.88 1.11 4.70
CA LEU A 220 17.56 2.26 5.31
C LEU A 220 17.06 2.56 6.73
N ARG A 221 15.74 2.50 6.96
CA ARG A 221 15.14 2.72 8.29
C ARG A 221 15.60 1.70 9.32
N THR A 222 15.88 0.48 8.86
CA THR A 222 16.35 -0.66 9.67
C THR A 222 17.88 -0.81 9.71
N GLY A 223 18.62 0.04 9.00
CA GLY A 223 20.08 0.03 8.99
C GLY A 223 20.68 0.70 10.23
N SER A 224 22.02 0.72 10.31
CA SER A 224 22.76 1.38 11.39
C SER A 224 22.22 2.80 11.65
N SER A 225 21.85 3.07 12.91
CA SER A 225 21.32 4.36 13.34
C SER A 225 22.26 5.51 12.99
N THR A 226 23.58 5.29 13.07
CA THR A 226 24.62 6.25 12.70
C THR A 226 24.58 6.59 11.22
N ILE A 227 24.54 5.57 10.35
CA ILE A 227 24.52 5.74 8.89
C ILE A 227 23.22 6.42 8.46
N ARG A 228 22.09 5.96 9.00
CA ARG A 228 20.76 6.52 8.73
C ARG A 228 20.68 7.98 9.13
N ASN A 229 21.10 8.33 10.35
CA ASN A 229 21.04 9.69 10.86
C ASN A 229 21.97 10.62 10.06
N ALA A 230 23.15 10.14 9.64
CA ALA A 230 24.05 10.88 8.77
C ALA A 230 23.43 11.15 7.38
N VAL A 231 22.85 10.13 6.75
CA VAL A 231 22.19 10.26 5.44
C VAL A 231 21.02 11.24 5.49
N LEU A 232 20.17 11.16 6.52
CA LEU A 232 19.02 12.06 6.67
C LEU A 232 19.46 13.51 6.93
N ARG A 233 20.47 13.73 7.78
CA ARG A 233 20.99 15.07 8.07
C ARG A 233 21.67 15.71 6.86
N LEU A 234 22.41 14.93 6.07
CA LEU A 234 23.21 15.47 4.96
C LEU A 234 22.41 15.61 3.66
N PHE A 235 21.37 14.80 3.46
CA PHE A 235 20.69 14.72 2.16
C PHE A 235 19.16 14.77 2.22
N GLY A 236 18.52 14.98 3.38
CA GLY A 236 17.06 14.87 3.57
C GLY A 236 16.21 15.54 2.47
N ASP A 237 16.40 16.84 2.25
CA ASP A 237 15.59 17.63 1.31
C ASP A 237 15.89 17.33 -0.17
N ALA A 238 17.16 17.07 -0.48
CA ALA A 238 17.60 16.71 -1.84
C ALA A 238 17.15 15.29 -2.22
N LEU A 239 17.17 14.37 -1.24
CA LEU A 239 16.70 13.00 -1.40
C LEU A 239 15.17 12.97 -1.57
N TYR A 240 14.44 13.84 -0.87
CA TYR A 240 12.99 13.94 -1.00
C TYR A 240 12.59 14.37 -2.42
N ARG A 241 13.05 15.55 -2.89
CA ARG A 241 12.70 16.05 -4.24
C ARG A 241 13.10 15.11 -5.37
N ARG A 242 14.33 14.61 -5.36
CA ARG A 242 14.84 13.68 -6.38
C ARG A 242 14.15 12.32 -6.34
N THR A 243 13.62 11.91 -5.19
CA THR A 243 12.87 10.65 -5.09
C THR A 243 11.51 10.78 -5.75
N TYR A 244 10.80 11.90 -5.61
CA TYR A 244 9.43 12.00 -6.14
C TYR A 244 9.33 12.53 -7.58
N GLU A 245 10.39 13.10 -8.14
CA GLU A 245 10.44 13.60 -9.53
C GLU A 245 9.95 12.61 -10.60
N PRO A 246 10.28 11.30 -10.56
CA PRO A 246 9.72 10.36 -11.55
C PRO A 246 8.19 10.26 -11.51
N LEU A 247 7.57 10.60 -10.37
CA LEU A 247 6.12 10.59 -10.22
C LEU A 247 5.45 11.84 -10.81
N THR A 248 6.20 12.89 -11.14
CA THR A 248 5.64 14.08 -11.81
C THR A 248 5.61 13.94 -13.33
N ARG A 249 6.19 12.86 -13.88
CA ARG A 249 6.17 12.59 -15.33
C ARG A 249 4.78 12.12 -15.77
N PRO A 250 4.30 12.52 -16.97
CA PRO A 250 3.05 12.04 -17.54
C PRO A 250 2.94 10.51 -17.55
N LEU A 251 1.72 10.00 -17.38
CA LEU A 251 1.45 8.56 -17.34
C LEU A 251 1.33 7.95 -18.74
N LEU A 252 0.87 8.74 -19.70
CA LEU A 252 0.82 8.42 -21.13
C LEU A 252 1.68 9.44 -21.89
N SER A 253 2.32 8.97 -22.96
CA SER A 253 3.07 9.78 -23.93
C SER A 253 2.18 10.31 -25.05
#